data_AF-A0A9C6WRT6-F1
#
_entry.id   AF-A0A9C6WRT6-F1
#
_cell.length_a   1.000
_cell.length_b   1.000
_cell.length_c   1.000
_cell.angle_alpha   90.00
_cell.angle_beta   90.00
_cell.angle_gamma   90.00
#
_symmetry.space_group_name_H-M   'P 1'
#
loop_
_entity.id
_entity.type
_entity.pdbx_description
1 polymer ?
#
loop_
_entity_poly.entity_id
_entity_poly.type
_entity_poly.pdbx_seq_one_letter_code
_entity_poly.pdbx_strand_id
1 'polypeptide(L)'
;MREYDQDEFYRFFRMTPDCFDWLLEKVGPFIRKRSNRKSVSAGERLAITLRYLASGDSQSSLSYLFRVFNEAISKIVTETTAVIWYTLKPLVFDEISEDFWRQKAAEFEAMWQFPMCVVVQSALNASK
;
A
#
# COMPACT_ATOMS: atom_id res chain seq x y z
N MET A 1 4.94 20.28 6.01
CA MET A 1 4.10 19.30 5.29
C MET A 1 3.01 18.69 6.17
N ARG A 2 3.22 18.42 7.48
CA ARG A 2 2.12 17.93 8.35
C ARG A 2 1.19 19.01 8.91
N GLU A 3 1.69 20.22 9.13
CA GLU A 3 0.91 21.31 9.76
C GLU A 3 0.32 22.33 8.78
N TYR A 4 0.73 22.28 7.50
CA TYR A 4 0.25 23.21 6.49
C TYR A 4 -0.46 22.40 5.41
N ASP A 5 -1.78 22.54 5.41
CA ASP A 5 -2.77 21.99 4.49
C ASP A 5 -3.04 20.47 4.58
N GLN A 6 -4.05 20.11 5.38
CA GLN A 6 -4.57 18.75 5.46
C GLN A 6 -5.11 18.24 4.11
N ASP A 7 -5.59 19.13 3.25
CA ASP A 7 -6.11 18.77 1.93
C ASP A 7 -4.97 18.39 0.98
N GLU A 8 -3.84 19.09 1.03
CA GLU A 8 -2.65 18.68 0.29
C GLU A 8 -2.12 17.33 0.77
N PHE A 9 -2.06 17.11 2.09
CA PHE A 9 -1.65 15.82 2.65
C PHE A 9 -2.57 14.69 2.16
N TYR A 10 -3.88 14.91 2.22
CA TYR A 10 -4.86 13.95 1.74
C TYR A 10 -4.78 13.73 0.22
N ARG A 11 -4.58 14.78 -0.58
CA ARG A 11 -4.36 14.64 -2.04
C ARG A 11 -3.11 13.83 -2.35
N PHE A 12 -2.06 14.01 -1.56
CA PHE A 12 -0.79 13.35 -1.78
C PHE A 12 -0.79 11.88 -1.35
N PHE A 13 -1.36 11.55 -0.17
CA PHE A 13 -1.33 10.21 0.43
C PHE A 13 -2.66 9.46 0.44
N ARG A 14 -3.77 10.10 0.05
CA ARG A 14 -5.15 9.57 0.10
C ARG A 14 -5.59 9.13 1.51
N MET A 15 -5.04 9.77 2.53
CA MET A 15 -5.40 9.56 3.94
C MET A 15 -5.09 10.82 4.76
N THR A 16 -5.68 10.92 5.95
CA THR A 16 -5.41 12.01 6.89
C THR A 16 -4.04 11.81 7.57
N PRO A 17 -3.43 12.89 8.11
CA PRO A 17 -2.21 12.79 8.91
C PRO A 17 -2.33 11.82 10.09
N ASP A 18 -3.47 11.83 10.78
CA ASP A 18 -3.70 10.94 11.94
C ASP A 18 -3.74 9.47 11.51
N CYS A 19 -4.35 9.16 10.36
CA CYS A 19 -4.36 7.81 9.81
C CYS A 19 -2.94 7.37 9.39
N PHE A 20 -2.16 8.29 8.82
CA PHE A 20 -0.76 8.03 8.49
C PHE A 20 0.06 7.72 9.75
N ASP A 21 -0.09 8.51 10.81
CA ASP A 21 0.65 8.33 12.06
C ASP A 21 0.23 7.05 12.79
N TRP A 22 -1.07 6.74 12.80
CA TRP A 22 -1.57 5.45 13.29
C TRP A 22 -0.97 4.28 12.50
N LEU A 23 -0.96 4.35 11.17
CA LEU A 23 -0.38 3.29 10.34
C LEU A 23 1.12 3.16 10.61
N LEU A 24 1.84 4.28 10.71
CA LEU A 24 3.27 4.33 11.01
C LEU A 24 3.58 3.71 12.37
N GLU A 25 2.72 3.90 13.37
CA GLU A 25 2.87 3.25 14.68
C GLU A 25 2.82 1.72 14.54
N LYS A 26 1.90 1.19 13.72
CA LYS A 26 1.74 -0.26 13.51
C LYS A 26 2.86 -0.87 12.67
N VAL A 27 3.25 -0.23 11.56
CA VAL A 27 4.21 -0.82 10.61
C VAL A 27 5.65 -0.40 10.87
N GLY A 28 5.85 0.76 11.52
CA GLY A 28 7.14 1.40 11.75
C GLY A 28 8.22 0.49 12.37
N PRO A 29 7.90 -0.30 13.41
CA PRO A 29 8.84 -1.24 14.00
C PRO A 29 9.41 -2.27 13.02
N PHE A 30 8.63 -2.66 12.01
CA PHE A 30 8.99 -3.71 11.04
C PHE A 30 9.69 -3.18 9.79
N ILE A 31 9.40 -1.93 9.39
CA ILE A 31 10.02 -1.32 8.19
C ILE A 31 11.28 -0.52 8.51
N ARG A 32 11.56 -0.25 9.80
CA ARG A 32 12.77 0.44 10.22
C ARG A 32 14.01 -0.39 9.90
N LYS A 33 14.92 0.16 9.09
CA LYS A 33 16.25 -0.41 8.89
C LYS A 33 17.27 0.26 9.80
N ARG A 34 18.11 -0.54 10.45
CA ARG A 34 19.32 -0.05 11.14
C ARG A 34 20.48 -0.10 10.16
N SER A 35 21.15 1.03 9.98
CA SER A 35 22.38 1.14 9.20
C SER A 35 23.32 2.11 9.91
N ASN A 36 24.63 1.86 9.76
CA ASN A 36 25.66 2.79 10.24
C ASN A 36 25.78 4.04 9.33
N ARG A 37 25.08 4.05 8.19
CA ARG A 37 24.95 5.21 7.30
C ARG A 37 23.57 5.86 7.46
N LYS A 38 23.42 7.11 7.02
CA LYS A 38 22.10 7.77 6.94
C LYS A 38 21.17 6.90 6.09
N SER A 39 20.16 6.33 6.73
CA SER A 39 19.19 5.44 6.11
C SER A 39 17.84 6.12 6.01
N VAL A 40 17.05 5.73 5.01
CA VAL A 40 15.66 6.18 4.84
C VAL A 40 14.86 5.76 6.08
N SER A 41 14.28 6.74 6.77
CA SER A 41 13.53 6.52 8.01
C SER A 41 12.26 5.68 7.77
N ALA A 42 11.70 5.10 8.82
CA ALA A 42 10.44 4.35 8.71
C ALA A 42 9.30 5.22 8.13
N GLY A 43 9.20 6.48 8.55
CA GLY A 43 8.21 7.43 8.02
C GLY A 43 8.42 7.72 6.53
N GLU A 44 9.66 7.94 6.08
CA GLU A 44 9.95 8.14 4.66
C GLU A 44 9.67 6.88 3.83
N ARG A 45 10.01 5.69 4.33
CA ARG A 45 9.70 4.42 3.66
C ARG A 45 8.20 4.23 3.48
N LEU A 46 7.42 4.55 4.52
CA LEU A 46 5.97 4.52 4.46
C LEU A 46 5.44 5.55 3.46
N ALA A 47 5.94 6.79 3.49
CA ALA A 47 5.54 7.85 2.57
C ALA A 47 5.80 7.50 1.10
N ILE A 48 6.98 6.96 0.78
CA ILE A 48 7.34 6.47 -0.56
C ILE A 48 6.32 5.42 -1.03
N THR A 49 6.02 4.46 -0.16
CA THR A 49 5.15 3.33 -0.49
C THR A 49 3.71 3.78 -0.68
N LEU A 50 3.19 4.62 0.21
CA LEU A 50 1.83 5.16 0.10
C LEU A 50 1.69 6.04 -1.14
N ARG A 51 2.70 6.84 -1.47
CA ARG A 51 2.68 7.63 -2.69
C ARG A 51 2.60 6.74 -3.93
N TYR A 52 3.40 5.67 -3.98
CA TYR A 52 3.35 4.67 -5.06
C TYR A 52 1.94 4.05 -5.19
N LEU A 53 1.34 3.61 -4.08
CA LEU A 53 0.01 2.99 -4.08
C LEU A 53 -1.11 3.97 -4.44
N ALA A 54 -0.98 5.24 -4.04
CA ALA A 54 -2.01 6.27 -4.25
C ALA A 54 -2.10 6.78 -5.70
N SER A 55 -0.99 6.79 -6.45
CA SER A 55 -0.95 7.36 -7.79
C SER A 55 -0.49 6.42 -8.90
N GLY A 56 0.16 5.30 -8.56
CA GLY A 56 0.81 4.44 -9.55
C GLY A 56 2.04 5.09 -10.20
N ASP A 57 2.68 6.06 -9.53
CA ASP A 57 3.87 6.76 -10.06
C ASP A 57 4.99 5.77 -10.42
N SER A 58 5.74 6.07 -11.47
CA SER A 58 6.92 5.28 -11.83
C SER A 58 8.00 5.36 -10.73
N GLN A 59 8.84 4.32 -10.64
CA GLN A 59 9.96 4.31 -9.69
C GLN A 59 10.93 5.49 -9.93
N SER A 60 11.13 5.88 -11.18
CA SER A 60 11.95 7.04 -11.57
C SER A 60 11.37 8.36 -11.04
N SER A 61 10.06 8.54 -11.12
CA SER A 61 9.36 9.71 -10.59
C SER A 61 9.51 9.81 -9.07
N LEU A 62 9.35 8.68 -8.37
CA LEU A 62 9.51 8.61 -6.91
C LEU A 62 10.96 8.81 -6.48
N SER A 63 11.92 8.30 -7.24
CA SER A 63 13.34 8.50 -7.01
C SER A 63 13.72 9.98 -7.04
N TYR A 64 13.21 10.71 -8.05
CA TYR A 64 13.40 12.17 -8.12
C TYR A 64 12.76 12.89 -6.93
N LEU A 65 11.50 12.54 -6.61
CA LEU A 65 10.72 13.19 -5.55
C LEU A 65 11.33 13.01 -4.15
N PHE A 66 11.75 11.80 -3.81
CA PHE A 66 12.28 11.46 -2.49
C PHE A 66 13.81 11.48 -2.42
N ARG A 67 14.49 11.70 -3.56
CA ARG A 67 15.96 11.68 -3.69
C ARG A 67 16.58 10.36 -3.23
N VAL A 68 15.98 9.25 -3.64
CA VAL A 68 16.38 7.88 -3.30
C VAL A 68 16.56 7.09 -4.59
N PHE A 69 17.64 6.32 -4.72
CA PHE A 69 17.90 5.50 -5.91
C PHE A 69 16.74 4.56 -6.26
N ASN A 70 16.51 4.34 -7.57
CA ASN A 70 15.42 3.52 -8.09
C ASN A 70 15.39 2.11 -7.48
N GLU A 71 16.56 1.48 -7.35
CA GLU A 71 16.69 0.13 -6.76
C GLU A 71 16.23 0.12 -5.30
N ALA A 72 16.55 1.19 -4.56
CA ALA A 72 16.10 1.35 -3.19
C ALA A 72 14.60 1.64 -3.11
N ILE A 73 14.03 2.43 -4.02
CA ILE A 73 12.58 2.65 -4.12
C ILE A 73 11.85 1.32 -4.33
N SER A 74 12.26 0.53 -5.34
CA SER A 74 11.66 -0.78 -5.64
C SER A 74 11.65 -1.69 -4.41
N LYS A 75 12.80 -1.77 -3.73
CA LYS A 75 12.96 -2.56 -2.50
C LYS A 75 12.10 -2.03 -1.35
N ILE A 76 12.06 -0.71 -1.15
CA ILE A 76 11.24 -0.07 -0.11
C ILE A 76 9.77 -0.37 -0.35
N VAL A 77 9.26 -0.15 -1.57
CA VAL A 77 7.86 -0.37 -1.91
C VAL A 77 7.48 -1.82 -1.67
N THR A 78 8.30 -2.77 -2.16
CA THR A 78 8.03 -4.21 -2.01
C THR A 78 7.99 -4.65 -0.54
N GLU A 79 9.03 -4.32 0.23
CA GLU A 79 9.13 -4.70 1.64
C GLU A 79 8.02 -4.04 2.48
N THR A 80 7.77 -2.74 2.27
CA THR A 80 6.81 -1.98 3.06
C THR A 80 5.38 -2.39 2.73
N THR A 81 5.07 -2.67 1.45
CA THR A 81 3.74 -3.16 1.04
C THR A 81 3.43 -4.51 1.68
N ALA A 82 4.40 -5.42 1.72
CA ALA A 82 4.25 -6.70 2.40
C ALA A 82 3.96 -6.52 3.90
N VAL A 83 4.71 -5.64 4.58
CA VAL A 83 4.46 -5.35 5.99
C VAL A 83 3.07 -4.75 6.21
N ILE A 84 2.66 -3.79 5.38
CA ILE A 84 1.31 -3.19 5.45
C ILE A 84 0.25 -4.29 5.33
N TRP A 85 0.37 -5.17 4.33
CA TRP A 85 -0.55 -6.28 4.13
C TRP A 85 -0.65 -7.17 5.37
N TYR A 86 0.47 -7.70 5.86
CA TYR A 86 0.44 -8.63 7.00
C TYR A 86 -0.01 -7.97 8.31
N THR A 87 0.25 -6.68 8.48
CA THR A 87 -0.16 -5.92 9.68
C THR A 87 -1.66 -5.62 9.66
N LEU A 88 -2.19 -5.18 8.51
CA LEU A 88 -3.58 -4.75 8.39
C LEU A 88 -4.55 -5.89 8.10
N LYS A 89 -4.09 -6.97 7.43
CA LYS A 89 -4.94 -8.12 7.09
C LYS A 89 -5.81 -8.60 8.26
N PRO A 90 -5.25 -8.90 9.45
CA PRO A 90 -6.07 -9.38 10.58
C PRO A 90 -6.95 -8.30 11.23
N LEU A 91 -6.72 -7.02 10.93
CA LEU A 91 -7.51 -5.91 11.48
C LEU A 91 -8.70 -5.54 10.59
N VAL A 92 -8.60 -5.83 9.29
CA VAL A 92 -9.55 -5.38 8.26
C VAL A 92 -10.36 -6.55 7.69
N PHE A 93 -9.84 -7.79 7.80
CA PHE A 93 -10.51 -8.99 7.30
C PHE A 93 -10.66 -10.02 8.42
N ASP A 94 -11.89 -10.45 8.70
CA ASP A 94 -12.19 -11.52 9.65
C ASP A 94 -11.75 -12.89 9.10
N GLU A 95 -12.23 -13.26 7.91
CA GLU A 95 -11.83 -14.47 7.19
C GLU A 95 -11.79 -14.19 5.69
N ILE A 96 -10.64 -14.45 5.04
CA ILE A 96 -10.52 -14.34 3.59
C ILE A 96 -10.81 -15.70 2.98
N SER A 97 -12.07 -15.92 2.58
CA SER A 97 -12.56 -17.14 1.93
C SER A 97 -12.87 -16.89 0.45
N GLU A 98 -13.14 -17.96 -0.31
CA GLU A 98 -13.63 -17.84 -1.68
C GLU A 98 -14.99 -17.12 -1.73
N ASP A 99 -15.89 -17.44 -0.79
CA ASP A 99 -17.20 -16.81 -0.67
C ASP A 99 -17.10 -15.32 -0.35
N PHE A 100 -16.14 -14.91 0.49
CA PHE A 100 -15.85 -13.51 0.75
C PHE A 100 -15.54 -12.76 -0.55
N TRP A 101 -14.67 -13.33 -1.40
CA TRP A 101 -14.33 -12.71 -2.68
C TRP A 101 -15.47 -12.72 -3.68
N ARG A 102 -16.28 -13.79 -3.72
CA ARG A 102 -17.49 -13.87 -4.56
C ARG A 102 -18.50 -12.79 -4.17
N GLN A 103 -18.73 -12.61 -2.87
CA GLN A 103 -19.60 -11.56 -2.36
C GLN A 103 -19.07 -10.17 -2.75
N LYS A 104 -17.78 -9.90 -2.53
CA LYS A 104 -17.17 -8.61 -2.90
C LYS A 104 -17.21 -8.35 -4.40
N ALA A 105 -17.06 -9.39 -5.23
CA ALA A 105 -17.20 -9.26 -6.67
C ALA A 105 -18.63 -8.87 -7.09
N ALA A 106 -19.64 -9.51 -6.49
CA ALA A 106 -21.05 -9.19 -6.75
C ALA A 106 -21.41 -7.77 -6.28
N GLU A 107 -20.93 -7.35 -5.10
CA GLU A 107 -21.10 -5.97 -4.61
C GLU A 107 -20.47 -4.96 -5.59
N PHE A 108 -19.26 -5.26 -6.09
CA PHE A 108 -18.57 -4.39 -7.03
C PHE A 108 -19.28 -4.33 -8.39
N GLU A 109 -19.77 -5.45 -8.91
CA GLU A 109 -20.59 -5.51 -10.12
C GLU A 109 -21.90 -4.72 -9.96
N ALA A 110 -22.59 -4.84 -8.83
CA ALA A 110 -23.81 -4.10 -8.57
C ALA A 110 -23.57 -2.58 -8.55
N MET A 111 -22.48 -2.13 -7.92
CA MET A 111 -22.16 -0.70 -7.82
C MET A 111 -21.60 -0.11 -9.12
N TRP A 112 -20.73 -0.86 -9.83
CA TRP A 112 -19.90 -0.32 -10.91
C TRP A 112 -20.17 -0.96 -12.27
N GLN A 113 -21.10 -1.92 -12.37
CA GLN A 113 -21.40 -2.69 -13.59
C GLN A 113 -20.14 -3.33 -14.19
N PHE A 114 -19.22 -3.77 -13.33
CA PHE A 114 -17.97 -4.42 -13.72
C PHE A 114 -18.01 -5.91 -13.34
N PRO A 115 -18.58 -6.77 -14.22
CA PRO A 115 -18.71 -8.19 -13.96
C PRO A 115 -17.36 -8.89 -13.92
N MET A 116 -17.29 -10.01 -13.19
CA MET A 116 -16.10 -10.89 -13.13
C MET A 116 -14.81 -10.17 -12.70
N CYS A 117 -14.91 -9.20 -11.79
CA CYS A 117 -13.76 -8.43 -11.30
C CYS A 117 -12.78 -9.26 -10.44
N VAL A 118 -13.19 -10.46 -10.03
CA VAL A 118 -12.36 -11.47 -9.36
C VAL A 118 -12.38 -12.75 -10.19
N VAL A 119 -11.19 -13.25 -10.54
CA VAL A 119 -11.02 -14.54 -11.22
C VAL A 119 -10.51 -15.56 -10.21
N VAL A 120 -11.25 -16.65 -10.04
CA VAL A 120 -10.82 -17.78 -9.20
C VAL A 120 -9.72 -18.55 -9.94
N GLN A 121 -8.54 -18.67 -9.33
CA GLN A 121 -7.39 -19.37 -9.94
C GLN A 121 -7.66 -20.84 -10.30
N SER A 122 -8.67 -21.49 -9.71
CA SER A 122 -9.05 -22.87 -10.06
C SER A 122 -9.50 -23.01 -11.52
N ALA A 123 -10.05 -21.94 -12.13
CA ALA A 123 -10.43 -21.93 -13.54
C ALA A 123 -9.23 -21.90 -14.51
N LEU A 124 -8.06 -21.42 -14.07
CA LEU A 124 -6.84 -21.37 -14.90
C LEU A 124 -6.12 -22.72 -14.98
N ASN A 125 -6.34 -23.62 -14.03
CA ASN A 125 -5.75 -24.95 -14.01
C ASN A 125 -6.62 -26.02 -14.70
N ALA A 126 -7.82 -25.66 -15.17
CA ALA A 126 -8.74 -26.57 -15.87
C ALA A 126 -8.55 -26.57 -17.41
N SER A 127 -7.59 -25.83 -17.95
CA SER A 127 -7.25 -25.79 -19.38
C SER A 127 -5.79 -26.14 -19.69
N LYS A 128 -5.17 -26.98 -18.87
CA LYS A 128 -3.90 -27.64 -19.19
C LYS A 128 -4.01 -29.15 -19.05
#